data_AF-A0A2V8X054-F1
#
_entry.id   AF-A0A2V8X054-F1
#
_cell.length_a   1.000
_cell.length_b   1.000
_cell.length_c   1.000
_cell.angle_alpha   90.00
_cell.angle_beta   90.00
_cell.angle_gamma   90.00
#
_symmetry.space_group_name_H-M   'P 1'
#
loop_
_entity.id
_entity.type
_entity.pdbx_description
1 polymer ?
#
loop_
_entity_poly.entity_id
_entity_poly.type
_entity_poly.pdbx_seq_one_letter_code
_entity_poly.pdbx_strand_id
1 'polypeptide(L)'
;MSAPLQKDKFTPELRILVASLLSMGLIVLWAKYFGPKPPIQPPQASRPAQTAPATPGQATSPVSNASPTSASPAAPAPAAPVSVTPKTDSQERTIVVENDLYRVEISNRGAVVKSWQLKKYKDDAKPPRVLDVVHTDASEQTTGWPFSVALDDEELQNAANGGLYRAWVREPGPAAEEHINNYAILPASPLKAPAELEFAWSDGHVEITKHFRFDHTYVVHVDTSAKLNGRPITAGLGWLGGFGDLTVTNPVPIETVNTYYSEGGKITNYQYKKLEGLDKWNPGSWQGGKDFVGIEDRYFTAAFLPANGATPGALETRYWKTSRTFQVNGQDTQEPVPQVAAATPAQPLALRVYVGPKDYDYLKKMNPPLNGLVNFVWLEFIAEPLFHGLKWLHKYIPNWGWAIVALT
;
A
#
# COMPACT_ATOMS: atom_id res chain seq x y z
N MET A 1 -0.45 -80.16 -27.88
CA MET A 1 0.22 -78.86 -28.03
C MET A 1 -0.02 -78.07 -26.76
N SER A 2 1.00 -77.94 -25.91
CA SER A 2 0.92 -77.17 -24.66
C SER A 2 2.21 -76.35 -24.56
N ALA A 3 2.09 -75.03 -24.62
CA ALA A 3 3.20 -74.08 -24.54
C ALA A 3 3.69 -73.91 -23.09
N PRO A 4 4.98 -73.63 -22.84
CA PRO A 4 5.51 -73.45 -21.49
C PRO A 4 5.29 -72.02 -20.96
N LEU A 5 4.90 -71.92 -19.69
CA LEU A 5 4.73 -70.68 -18.93
C LEU A 5 6.09 -70.02 -18.64
N GLN A 6 6.24 -68.76 -19.05
CA GLN A 6 7.40 -67.93 -18.79
C GLN A 6 7.34 -67.40 -17.34
N LYS A 7 8.28 -67.83 -16.48
CA LYS A 7 8.41 -67.36 -15.09
C LYS A 7 8.84 -65.88 -15.07
N ASP A 8 7.99 -65.01 -14.55
CA ASP A 8 8.29 -63.58 -14.33
C ASP A 8 9.36 -63.46 -13.23
N LYS A 9 10.53 -62.90 -13.56
CA LYS A 9 11.77 -62.97 -12.75
C LYS A 9 11.90 -61.90 -11.67
N PHE A 10 10.87 -61.09 -11.43
CA PHE A 10 10.94 -60.01 -10.42
C PHE A 10 9.82 -60.15 -9.41
N THR A 11 10.16 -60.64 -8.21
CA THR A 11 9.24 -60.67 -7.08
C THR A 11 8.78 -59.25 -6.71
N PRO A 12 7.54 -59.07 -6.20
CA PRO A 12 6.99 -57.75 -5.86
C PRO A 12 7.89 -56.95 -4.89
N GLU A 13 8.53 -57.65 -3.97
CA GLU A 13 9.48 -57.09 -2.98
C GLU A 13 10.71 -56.47 -3.66
N LEU A 14 11.23 -57.12 -4.71
CA LEU A 14 12.38 -56.61 -5.46
C LEU A 14 12.02 -55.36 -6.27
N ARG A 15 10.79 -55.26 -6.78
CA ARG A 15 10.29 -54.07 -7.49
C ARG A 15 10.16 -52.87 -6.54
N ILE A 16 9.65 -53.10 -5.33
CA ILE A 16 9.53 -52.05 -4.30
C ILE A 16 10.91 -51.59 -3.84
N LEU A 17 11.86 -52.52 -3.66
CA LEU A 17 13.22 -52.18 -3.22
C LEU A 17 13.97 -51.39 -4.29
N VAL A 18 13.86 -51.78 -5.56
CA VAL A 18 14.45 -51.04 -6.70
C VAL A 18 13.80 -49.65 -6.85
N ALA A 19 12.48 -49.55 -6.74
CA ALA A 19 11.77 -48.26 -6.79
C ALA A 19 12.19 -47.33 -5.63
N SER A 20 12.40 -47.88 -4.43
CA SER A 20 12.84 -47.10 -3.27
C SER A 20 14.27 -46.59 -3.44
N LEU A 21 15.17 -47.42 -3.97
CA LEU A 21 16.54 -47.01 -4.26
C LEU A 21 16.62 -45.97 -5.39
N LEU A 22 15.78 -46.09 -6.42
CA LEU A 22 15.66 -45.11 -7.49
C LEU A 22 15.09 -43.77 -6.98
N SER A 23 14.08 -43.81 -6.11
CA SER A 23 13.51 -42.62 -5.47
C SER A 23 14.54 -41.92 -4.57
N MET A 24 15.27 -42.67 -3.75
CA MET A 24 16.36 -42.13 -2.92
C MET A 24 17.46 -41.49 -3.77
N GLY A 25 17.86 -42.15 -4.87
CA GLY A 25 18.83 -41.62 -5.82
C GLY A 25 18.37 -40.31 -6.46
N LEU A 26 17.10 -40.22 -6.84
CA LEU A 26 16.50 -39.02 -7.43
C LEU A 26 16.47 -37.86 -6.42
N ILE A 27 16.11 -38.11 -5.16
CA ILE A 27 16.08 -37.10 -4.09
C ILE A 27 17.50 -36.59 -3.79
N VAL A 28 18.50 -37.47 -3.75
CA VAL A 28 19.89 -37.07 -3.51
C VAL A 28 20.46 -36.27 -4.69
N LEU A 29 20.16 -36.68 -5.92
CA LEU A 29 20.50 -35.90 -7.13
C LEU A 29 19.83 -34.53 -7.10
N TRP A 30 18.55 -34.47 -6.77
CA TRP A 30 17.82 -33.21 -6.66
C TRP A 30 18.40 -32.31 -5.56
N ALA A 31 18.66 -32.85 -4.36
CA ALA A 31 19.25 -32.09 -3.26
C ALA A 31 20.67 -31.59 -3.58
N LYS A 32 21.47 -32.35 -4.33
CA LYS A 32 22.82 -31.94 -4.73
C LYS A 32 22.83 -30.80 -5.75
N TYR A 33 21.90 -30.80 -6.70
CA TYR A 33 21.85 -29.79 -7.78
C TYR A 33 20.93 -28.61 -7.47
N PHE A 34 19.92 -28.79 -6.62
CA PHE A 34 18.84 -27.83 -6.37
C PHE A 34 18.54 -27.59 -4.88
N GLY A 35 19.25 -28.24 -3.96
CA GLY A 35 19.07 -28.02 -2.52
C GLY A 35 19.55 -26.62 -2.07
N PRO A 36 18.88 -26.00 -1.08
CA PRO A 36 19.27 -24.69 -0.59
C PRO A 36 20.66 -24.73 0.06
N LYS A 37 21.54 -23.81 -0.34
CA LYS A 37 22.89 -23.68 0.27
C LYS A 37 22.71 -23.24 1.74
N PRO A 38 23.45 -23.83 2.69
CA PRO A 38 23.37 -23.44 4.09
C PRO A 38 23.75 -21.96 4.25
N PRO A 39 23.04 -21.21 5.11
CA PRO A 39 23.31 -19.79 5.31
C PRO A 39 24.70 -19.61 5.93
N ILE A 40 25.56 -18.86 5.24
CA ILE A 40 26.84 -18.39 5.78
C ILE A 40 26.49 -17.33 6.82
N GLN A 41 26.75 -17.59 8.10
CA GLN A 41 26.72 -16.57 9.15
C GLN A 41 27.93 -15.64 8.94
N PRO A 42 27.75 -14.33 8.70
CA PRO A 42 28.86 -13.39 8.75
C PRO A 42 29.41 -13.30 10.18
N PRO A 43 30.73 -13.27 10.39
CA PRO A 43 31.31 -13.09 11.73
C PRO A 43 30.84 -11.77 12.35
N GLN A 44 30.38 -11.81 13.59
CA GLN A 44 30.11 -10.61 14.40
C GLN A 44 31.39 -9.77 14.51
N ALA A 45 31.41 -8.59 13.90
CA ALA A 45 32.44 -7.61 14.12
C ALA A 45 32.35 -7.09 15.55
N SER A 46 33.37 -7.41 16.34
CA SER A 46 33.57 -6.92 17.70
C SER A 46 33.79 -5.41 17.66
N ARG A 47 32.98 -4.65 18.40
CA ARG A 47 33.15 -3.22 18.62
C ARG A 47 34.27 -3.00 19.67
N PRO A 48 35.35 -2.27 19.37
CA PRO A 48 36.27 -1.84 20.42
C PRO A 48 35.69 -0.66 21.20
N ALA A 49 35.95 -0.71 22.51
CA ALA A 49 35.46 0.20 23.54
C ALA A 49 36.12 1.59 23.52
N GLN A 50 35.40 2.53 24.13
CA GLN A 50 35.84 3.88 24.49
C GLN A 50 37.17 3.88 25.27
N THR A 51 38.02 4.86 24.99
CA THR A 51 38.99 5.39 25.95
C THR A 51 39.08 6.91 25.83
N ALA A 52 38.79 7.56 26.95
CA ALA A 52 39.36 8.82 27.42
C ALA A 52 39.82 8.55 28.87
N PRO A 53 40.63 9.38 29.56
CA PRO A 53 41.11 10.73 29.22
C PRO A 53 42.62 10.99 29.53
N ALA A 54 43.13 12.17 29.15
CA ALA A 54 44.21 12.84 29.87
C ALA A 54 44.20 14.38 29.65
N THR A 55 44.13 15.12 30.75
CA THR A 55 44.46 16.54 30.98
C THR A 55 45.71 16.50 31.92
N PRO A 56 46.70 17.43 31.99
CA PRO A 56 46.53 18.89 32.00
C PRO A 56 47.67 19.77 31.43
N GLY A 57 47.40 21.07 31.25
CA GLY A 57 48.45 22.09 31.04
C GLY A 57 47.87 23.51 31.04
N GLN A 58 48.24 24.30 32.05
CA GLN A 58 47.68 25.61 32.39
C GLN A 58 48.59 26.76 31.94
N ALA A 59 47.95 27.91 31.68
CA ALA A 59 48.43 29.31 31.74
C ALA A 59 49.39 29.87 30.67
N THR A 60 48.94 30.93 29.96
CA THR A 60 49.36 32.34 30.20
C THR A 60 48.67 33.31 29.23
N SER A 61 48.15 34.42 29.76
CA SER A 61 47.89 35.71 29.05
C SER A 61 49.15 36.59 29.22
N PRO A 62 49.40 37.73 28.51
CA PRO A 62 48.50 38.77 27.95
C PRO A 62 48.89 39.14 26.47
N VAL A 63 48.33 40.08 25.69
CA VAL A 63 48.11 41.53 25.86
C VAL A 63 47.15 42.04 24.77
N SER A 64 46.39 43.09 25.10
CA SER A 64 45.50 43.91 24.28
C SER A 64 46.01 44.34 22.90
N ASN A 65 45.09 44.38 21.92
CA ASN A 65 45.07 45.42 20.90
C ASN A 65 43.64 45.79 20.52
N ALA A 66 43.46 47.06 20.20
CA ALA A 66 42.20 47.78 20.10
C ALA A 66 41.36 47.47 18.84
N SER A 67 40.08 47.85 18.95
CA SER A 67 38.90 47.70 18.07
C SER A 67 39.09 48.09 16.58
N PRO A 68 38.16 47.70 15.69
CA PRO A 68 36.89 48.42 15.59
C PRO A 68 35.64 47.54 15.56
N THR A 69 34.56 48.14 16.06
CA THR A 69 33.18 47.66 16.05
C THR A 69 32.73 47.24 14.65
N SER A 70 32.54 45.94 14.44
CA SER A 70 31.72 45.38 13.36
C SER A 70 30.38 44.94 13.95
N ALA A 71 29.29 45.51 13.40
CA ALA A 71 27.93 45.26 13.82
C ALA A 71 27.63 43.75 13.92
N SER A 72 27.12 43.33 15.08
CA SER A 72 26.50 42.02 15.28
C SER A 72 25.39 41.87 14.25
N PRO A 73 25.33 40.78 13.46
CA PRO A 73 24.13 40.43 12.73
C PRO A 73 23.01 40.32 13.76
N ALA A 74 21.94 41.11 13.59
CA ALA A 74 20.74 40.96 14.38
C ALA A 74 20.29 39.51 14.24
N ALA A 75 20.21 38.81 15.37
CA ALA A 75 19.56 37.51 15.42
C ALA A 75 18.17 37.67 14.76
N PRO A 76 17.78 36.80 13.82
CA PRO A 76 16.47 36.90 13.21
C PRO A 76 15.43 36.87 14.33
N ALA A 77 14.62 37.92 14.40
CA ALA A 77 13.50 38.00 15.31
C ALA A 77 12.67 36.70 15.18
N PRO A 78 12.19 36.11 16.29
CA PRO A 78 11.28 34.99 16.21
C PRO A 78 10.14 35.38 15.28
N ALA A 79 9.96 34.64 14.18
CA ALA A 79 8.86 34.86 13.26
C ALA A 79 7.56 34.87 14.09
N ALA A 80 6.82 35.97 14.01
CA ALA A 80 5.50 36.06 14.63
C ALA A 80 4.68 34.82 14.24
N PRO A 81 3.93 34.21 15.18
CA PRO A 81 3.11 33.05 14.87
C PRO A 81 2.15 33.44 13.75
N VAL A 82 2.29 32.77 12.60
CA VAL A 82 1.35 32.90 11.48
C VAL A 82 0.02 32.33 11.95
N SER A 83 -0.97 33.19 12.17
CA SER A 83 -2.33 32.78 12.52
C SER A 83 -2.95 32.09 11.31
N VAL A 84 -3.12 30.76 11.37
CA VAL A 84 -3.81 30.00 10.33
C VAL A 84 -5.31 30.14 10.55
N THR A 85 -6.06 30.60 9.55
CA THR A 85 -7.52 30.70 9.65
C THR A 85 -8.14 29.30 9.59
N PRO A 86 -9.00 28.91 10.55
CA PRO A 86 -9.69 27.63 10.49
C PRO A 86 -10.51 27.47 9.20
N LYS A 87 -10.46 26.28 8.61
CA LYS A 87 -11.19 25.90 7.40
C LYS A 87 -11.96 24.62 7.71
N THR A 88 -13.27 24.73 7.90
CA THR A 88 -14.16 23.57 8.09
C THR A 88 -15.44 23.77 7.30
N ASP A 89 -15.99 22.68 6.80
CA ASP A 89 -17.35 22.62 6.26
C ASP A 89 -18.35 22.53 7.41
N SER A 90 -19.59 22.96 7.18
CA SER A 90 -20.70 22.93 8.14
C SER A 90 -21.57 21.68 8.00
N GLN A 91 -21.48 20.98 6.87
CA GLN A 91 -22.28 19.79 6.59
C GLN A 91 -21.40 18.62 6.16
N GLU A 92 -21.74 17.44 6.67
CA GLU A 92 -21.17 16.19 6.19
C GLU A 92 -21.85 15.77 4.88
N ARG A 93 -21.05 15.36 3.90
CA ARG A 93 -21.50 15.00 2.56
C ARG A 93 -20.58 13.94 1.95
N THR A 94 -21.15 13.14 1.06
CA THR A 94 -20.43 12.14 0.26
C THR A 94 -20.38 12.60 -1.19
N ILE A 95 -19.17 12.60 -1.76
CA ILE A 95 -18.91 12.90 -3.16
C ILE A 95 -18.72 11.57 -3.88
N VAL A 96 -19.47 11.35 -4.96
CA VAL A 96 -19.34 10.13 -5.77
C VAL A 96 -18.59 10.46 -7.06
N VAL A 97 -17.53 9.72 -7.36
CA VAL A 97 -16.77 9.83 -8.62
C VAL A 97 -16.77 8.46 -9.31
N GLU A 98 -16.99 8.43 -10.62
CA GLU A 98 -17.01 7.17 -11.36
C GLU A 98 -16.48 7.27 -12.79
N ASN A 99 -15.99 6.14 -13.30
CA ASN A 99 -15.66 5.91 -14.70
C ASN A 99 -16.22 4.54 -15.13
N ASP A 100 -15.79 4.00 -16.27
CA ASP A 100 -16.25 2.69 -16.76
C ASP A 100 -15.75 1.50 -15.92
N LEU A 101 -14.74 1.71 -15.09
CA LEU A 101 -14.02 0.68 -14.34
C LEU A 101 -14.42 0.64 -12.86
N TYR A 102 -14.67 1.79 -12.25
CA TYR A 102 -14.99 1.91 -10.84
C TYR A 102 -16.06 2.95 -10.52
N ARG A 103 -16.58 2.87 -9.28
CA ARG A 103 -17.34 3.92 -8.60
C ARG A 103 -16.79 4.10 -7.19
N VAL A 104 -16.36 5.30 -6.85
CA VAL A 104 -15.74 5.65 -5.57
C VAL A 104 -16.64 6.64 -4.83
N GLU A 105 -16.84 6.40 -3.54
CA GLU A 105 -17.52 7.32 -2.63
C GLU A 105 -16.52 7.91 -1.64
N ILE A 106 -16.42 9.23 -1.61
CA ILE A 106 -15.48 9.98 -0.77
C ILE A 106 -16.27 10.82 0.22
N SER A 107 -16.05 10.63 1.51
CA SER A 107 -16.63 11.48 2.54
C SER A 107 -15.80 12.74 2.70
N ASN A 108 -16.46 13.91 2.84
CA ASN A 108 -15.76 15.12 3.23
C ASN A 108 -15.31 15.08 4.70
N ARG A 109 -15.81 14.16 5.53
CA ARG A 109 -15.22 13.88 6.84
C ARG A 109 -13.91 13.11 6.64
N GLY A 110 -12.79 13.72 7.01
CA GLY A 110 -11.45 13.15 6.85
C GLY A 110 -10.92 13.15 5.41
N ALA A 111 -11.73 13.53 4.41
CA ALA A 111 -11.42 13.37 2.99
C ALA A 111 -10.94 11.94 2.69
N VAL A 112 -11.76 10.96 3.07
CA VAL A 112 -11.47 9.50 3.01
C VAL A 112 -12.45 8.78 2.09
N VAL A 113 -12.03 7.63 1.56
CA VAL A 113 -12.89 6.78 0.74
C VAL A 113 -13.75 5.90 1.65
N LYS A 114 -15.05 5.86 1.39
CA LYS A 114 -16.03 5.00 2.08
C LYS A 114 -16.39 3.74 1.30
N SER A 115 -16.25 3.78 -0.03
CA SER A 115 -16.56 2.69 -0.94
C SER A 115 -15.72 2.80 -2.20
N TRP A 116 -15.20 1.67 -2.69
CA TRP A 116 -14.48 1.58 -3.96
C TRP A 116 -14.95 0.35 -4.74
N GLN A 117 -15.99 0.56 -5.53
CA GLN A 117 -16.65 -0.49 -6.30
C GLN A 117 -15.94 -0.72 -7.63
N LEU A 118 -15.54 -1.96 -7.92
CA LEU A 118 -14.96 -2.35 -9.20
C LEU A 118 -16.05 -2.91 -10.13
N LYS A 119 -16.54 -2.09 -11.06
CA LYS A 119 -17.77 -2.33 -11.85
C LYS A 119 -17.77 -3.63 -12.66
N LYS A 120 -16.59 -4.13 -13.02
CA LYS A 120 -16.39 -5.35 -13.81
C LYS A 120 -16.36 -6.63 -12.97
N TYR A 121 -16.42 -6.53 -11.65
CA TYR A 121 -16.26 -7.64 -10.71
C TYR A 121 -17.46 -7.76 -9.79
N LYS A 122 -17.77 -8.99 -9.40
CA LYS A 122 -18.87 -9.33 -8.50
C LYS A 122 -18.33 -10.01 -7.26
N ASP A 123 -19.01 -9.79 -6.14
CA ASP A 123 -18.77 -10.53 -4.91
C ASP A 123 -19.49 -11.90 -4.93
N ASP A 124 -19.17 -12.77 -3.97
CA ASP A 124 -19.78 -14.08 -3.77
C ASP A 124 -21.10 -14.01 -2.97
N ALA A 125 -21.66 -12.82 -2.76
CA ALA A 125 -22.97 -12.68 -2.13
C ALA A 125 -24.07 -13.35 -2.96
N LYS A 126 -25.18 -13.67 -2.30
CA LYS A 126 -26.35 -14.28 -2.94
C LYS A 126 -27.56 -13.37 -2.73
N PRO A 127 -28.01 -12.60 -3.75
CA PRO A 127 -27.48 -12.52 -5.13
C PRO A 127 -26.14 -11.74 -5.24
N PRO A 128 -25.34 -11.96 -6.31
CA PRO A 128 -24.06 -11.28 -6.49
C PRO A 128 -24.21 -9.77 -6.66
N ARG A 129 -23.40 -9.00 -5.94
CA ARG A 129 -23.34 -7.53 -5.97
C ARG A 129 -22.06 -7.09 -6.67
N VAL A 130 -21.94 -5.81 -7.00
CA VAL A 130 -20.67 -5.26 -7.49
C VAL A 130 -19.64 -5.35 -6.35
N LEU A 131 -18.45 -5.86 -6.65
CA LEU A 131 -17.38 -5.98 -5.68
C LEU A 131 -16.96 -4.60 -5.18
N ASP A 132 -17.00 -4.39 -3.87
CA ASP A 132 -16.40 -3.26 -3.17
C ASP A 132 -15.15 -3.76 -2.44
N VAL A 133 -14.01 -3.13 -2.69
CA VAL A 133 -12.74 -3.54 -2.05
C VAL A 133 -12.50 -2.85 -0.70
N VAL A 134 -13.40 -1.95 -0.28
CA VAL A 134 -13.36 -1.29 1.03
C VAL A 134 -14.20 -2.09 2.03
N HIS A 135 -13.61 -2.44 3.17
CA HIS A 135 -14.35 -3.09 4.25
C HIS A 135 -14.98 -2.03 5.18
N THR A 136 -16.24 -1.66 4.92
CA THR A 136 -16.96 -0.64 5.71
C THR A 136 -16.98 -0.95 7.20
N ASP A 137 -17.41 -2.15 7.60
CA ASP A 137 -17.48 -2.53 9.01
C ASP A 137 -16.12 -2.49 9.73
N ALA A 138 -15.06 -2.94 9.05
CA ALA A 138 -13.70 -2.88 9.59
C ALA A 138 -13.22 -1.44 9.73
N SER A 139 -13.55 -0.59 8.76
CA SER A 139 -13.22 0.83 8.79
C SER A 139 -13.95 1.58 9.90
N GLU A 140 -15.22 1.25 10.14
CA GLU A 140 -16.01 1.81 11.24
C GLU A 140 -15.47 1.41 12.61
N GLN A 141 -15.19 0.13 12.83
CA GLN A 141 -14.70 -0.37 14.12
C GLN A 141 -13.25 0.05 14.42
N THR A 142 -12.41 0.15 13.39
CA THR A 142 -10.98 0.51 13.56
C THR A 142 -10.73 2.01 13.42
N THR A 143 -11.79 2.80 13.20
CA THR A 143 -11.77 4.26 12.97
C THR A 143 -10.79 4.73 11.88
N GLY A 144 -10.35 3.82 11.00
CA GLY A 144 -9.46 4.09 9.88
C GLY A 144 -10.16 3.81 8.56
N TRP A 145 -10.01 4.70 7.59
CA TRP A 145 -10.59 4.54 6.26
C TRP A 145 -9.49 4.61 5.19
N PRO A 146 -9.71 4.07 3.98
CA PRO A 146 -8.80 4.30 2.89
C PRO A 146 -8.67 5.80 2.59
N PHE A 147 -7.44 6.21 2.30
CA PHE A 147 -6.99 7.59 2.14
C PHE A 147 -7.00 8.44 3.42
N SER A 148 -7.13 7.84 4.61
CA SER A 148 -6.82 8.54 5.87
C SER A 148 -5.39 9.08 5.86
N VAL A 149 -5.18 10.22 6.53
CA VAL A 149 -3.84 10.76 6.78
C VAL A 149 -3.21 9.99 7.93
N ALA A 150 -1.95 9.59 7.77
CA ALA A 150 -1.13 9.02 8.84
C ALA A 150 -0.13 10.07 9.35
N LEU A 151 -0.26 10.46 10.61
CA LEU A 151 0.64 11.42 11.28
C LEU A 151 1.38 10.74 12.44
N ASP A 152 2.43 11.38 12.93
CA ASP A 152 3.18 10.91 14.10
C ASP A 152 2.44 11.12 15.42
N ASP A 153 1.62 12.17 15.47
CA ASP A 153 0.84 12.54 16.64
C ASP A 153 -0.60 12.04 16.46
N GLU A 154 -1.06 11.23 17.41
CA GLU A 154 -2.37 10.60 17.37
C GLU A 154 -3.51 11.62 17.49
N GLU A 155 -3.35 12.68 18.29
CA GLU A 155 -4.37 13.72 18.43
C GLU A 155 -4.51 14.51 17.12
N LEU A 156 -3.38 14.91 16.51
CA LEU A 156 -3.40 15.57 15.21
C LEU A 156 -3.98 14.66 14.12
N GLN A 157 -3.66 13.36 14.15
CA GLN A 157 -4.20 12.37 13.21
C GLN A 157 -5.71 12.24 13.35
N ASN A 158 -6.21 12.11 14.58
CA ASN A 158 -7.63 11.98 14.88
C ASN A 158 -8.39 13.25 14.50
N ALA A 159 -7.83 14.43 14.76
CA ALA A 159 -8.41 15.70 14.33
C ALA A 159 -8.49 15.79 12.80
N ALA A 160 -7.38 15.48 12.11
CA ALA A 160 -7.31 15.49 10.65
C ALA A 160 -8.26 14.48 9.99
N ASN A 161 -8.42 13.28 10.53
CA ASN A 161 -9.30 12.25 9.97
C ASN A 161 -10.77 12.41 10.40
N GLY A 162 -11.05 13.15 11.48
CA GLY A 162 -12.40 13.46 11.96
C GLY A 162 -12.99 14.78 11.45
N GLY A 163 -12.14 15.69 10.95
CA GLY A 163 -12.52 17.01 10.48
C GLY A 163 -13.43 17.02 9.25
N LEU A 164 -14.31 18.02 9.14
CA LEU A 164 -15.17 18.23 7.97
C LEU A 164 -14.46 19.11 6.95
N TYR A 165 -13.92 18.49 5.91
CA TYR A 165 -13.20 19.17 4.84
C TYR A 165 -14.17 19.92 3.94
N ARG A 166 -13.75 21.12 3.52
CA ARG A 166 -14.37 21.82 2.39
C ARG A 166 -13.92 21.13 1.12
N ALA A 167 -14.83 20.88 0.20
CA ALA A 167 -14.56 20.19 -1.06
C ALA A 167 -15.05 21.02 -2.25
N TRP A 168 -14.28 21.02 -3.35
CA TRP A 168 -14.66 21.67 -4.60
C TRP A 168 -14.04 20.95 -5.81
N VAL A 169 -14.71 21.04 -6.95
CA VAL A 169 -14.19 20.53 -8.23
C VAL A 169 -13.32 21.60 -8.86
N ARG A 170 -12.12 21.24 -9.33
CA ARG A 170 -11.27 22.16 -10.10
C ARG A 170 -11.71 22.11 -11.56
N GLU A 171 -12.36 23.18 -12.04
CA GLU A 171 -12.64 23.32 -13.47
C GLU A 171 -11.35 23.73 -14.21
N PRO A 172 -11.04 23.12 -15.37
CA PRO A 172 -9.93 23.60 -16.20
C PRO A 172 -10.29 24.96 -16.82
N GLY A 173 -9.75 26.05 -16.28
CA GLY A 173 -9.93 27.40 -16.82
C GLY A 173 -9.45 28.53 -15.89
N PRO A 174 -9.44 29.80 -16.37
CA PRO A 174 -9.02 30.97 -15.59
C PRO A 174 -9.91 31.29 -14.36
N ALA A 175 -11.01 30.54 -14.16
CA ALA A 175 -11.89 30.64 -13.00
C ALA A 175 -11.27 30.11 -11.68
N ALA A 176 -10.10 29.47 -11.72
CA ALA A 176 -9.42 28.95 -10.53
C ALA A 176 -9.07 30.04 -9.49
N GLU A 177 -8.94 31.31 -9.91
CA GLU A 177 -8.56 32.42 -9.02
C GLU A 177 -9.76 33.17 -8.42
N GLU A 178 -10.94 33.17 -9.06
CA GLU A 178 -12.16 33.84 -8.52
C GLU A 178 -12.96 32.97 -7.53
N HIS A 179 -12.69 31.67 -7.46
CA HIS A 179 -13.50 30.72 -6.69
C HIS A 179 -12.98 30.43 -5.27
N ILE A 180 -11.93 31.13 -4.80
CA ILE A 180 -11.39 30.95 -3.43
C ILE A 180 -12.42 31.34 -2.36
N ASN A 181 -13.38 32.20 -2.70
CA ASN A 181 -14.39 32.70 -1.75
C ASN A 181 -15.81 32.18 -1.99
N ASN A 182 -16.05 31.46 -3.09
CA ASN A 182 -17.36 30.88 -3.39
C ASN A 182 -17.20 29.38 -3.54
N TYR A 183 -17.59 28.68 -2.47
CA TYR A 183 -17.75 27.23 -2.30
C TYR A 183 -18.74 26.67 -3.34
N ALA A 184 -18.38 26.78 -4.62
CA ALA A 184 -19.20 26.42 -5.75
C ALA A 184 -19.45 24.92 -5.68
N ILE A 185 -20.57 24.60 -5.02
CA ILE A 185 -21.48 23.49 -5.19
C ILE A 185 -20.79 22.34 -5.93
N LEU A 186 -20.40 21.32 -5.16
CA LEU A 186 -20.14 20.00 -5.74
C LEU A 186 -21.23 19.73 -6.77
N PRO A 187 -20.89 19.45 -8.05
CA PRO A 187 -21.88 19.21 -9.08
C PRO A 187 -22.85 18.10 -8.68
N ALA A 188 -23.94 17.96 -9.44
CA ALA A 188 -24.81 16.79 -9.30
C ALA A 188 -23.97 15.51 -9.33
N SER A 189 -24.01 14.74 -8.23
CA SER A 189 -23.32 13.46 -8.11
C SER A 189 -24.09 12.38 -8.89
N PRO A 190 -23.42 11.44 -9.58
CA PRO A 190 -21.98 11.21 -9.57
C PRO A 190 -21.18 12.07 -10.57
N LEU A 191 -19.97 12.47 -10.18
CA LEU A 191 -18.98 13.07 -11.07
C LEU A 191 -18.42 12.00 -12.01
N LYS A 192 -18.37 12.29 -13.31
CA LYS A 192 -17.75 11.41 -14.30
C LYS A 192 -16.27 11.76 -14.45
N ALA A 193 -15.39 10.77 -14.39
CA ALA A 193 -13.98 10.98 -14.73
C ALA A 193 -13.84 11.30 -16.23
N PRO A 194 -12.88 12.16 -16.64
CA PRO A 194 -11.85 12.77 -15.82
C PRO A 194 -12.39 13.88 -14.91
N ALA A 195 -11.94 13.89 -13.66
CA ALA A 195 -12.40 14.85 -12.66
C ALA A 195 -11.27 15.16 -11.67
N GLU A 196 -11.18 16.42 -11.24
CA GLU A 196 -10.25 16.85 -10.19
C GLU A 196 -11.03 17.38 -8.99
N LEU A 197 -10.71 16.86 -7.80
CA LEU A 197 -11.40 17.17 -6.56
C LEU A 197 -10.38 17.59 -5.50
N GLU A 198 -10.61 18.74 -4.89
CA GLU A 198 -9.77 19.23 -3.80
C GLU A 198 -10.54 19.22 -2.49
N PHE A 199 -9.82 18.90 -1.42
CA PHE A 199 -10.29 18.96 -0.05
C PHE A 199 -9.32 19.77 0.79
N ALA A 200 -9.83 20.72 1.57
CA ALA A 200 -9.05 21.45 2.54
C ALA A 200 -9.73 21.52 3.90
N TRP A 201 -8.95 21.29 4.95
CA TRP A 201 -9.39 21.41 6.33
C TRP A 201 -8.29 22.03 7.20
N SER A 202 -8.69 22.82 8.19
CA SER A 202 -7.82 23.31 9.25
C SER A 202 -8.61 23.64 10.51
N ASP A 203 -8.05 23.32 11.67
CA ASP A 203 -8.54 23.72 12.99
C ASP A 203 -7.84 24.99 13.54
N GLY A 204 -6.98 25.63 12.72
CA GLY A 204 -6.15 26.77 13.12
C GLY A 204 -4.73 26.39 13.57
N HIS A 205 -4.46 25.10 13.79
CA HIS A 205 -3.12 24.59 14.09
C HIS A 205 -2.66 23.62 13.00
N VAL A 206 -3.44 22.58 12.73
CA VAL A 206 -3.19 21.65 11.64
C VAL A 206 -3.92 22.16 10.39
N GLU A 207 -3.27 22.04 9.24
CA GLU A 207 -3.88 22.26 7.93
C GLU A 207 -3.57 21.07 7.04
N ILE A 208 -4.61 20.45 6.49
CA ILE A 208 -4.52 19.34 5.54
C ILE A 208 -5.17 19.74 4.24
N THR A 209 -4.46 19.50 3.14
CA THR A 209 -5.00 19.62 1.78
C THR A 209 -4.79 18.31 1.04
N LYS A 210 -5.84 17.81 0.37
CA LYS A 210 -5.77 16.66 -0.54
C LYS A 210 -6.31 17.05 -1.90
N HIS A 211 -5.57 16.73 -2.95
CA HIS A 211 -6.00 16.92 -4.34
C HIS A 211 -6.03 15.56 -5.03
N PHE A 212 -7.21 15.17 -5.47
CA PHE A 212 -7.47 13.93 -6.20
C PHE A 212 -7.65 14.24 -7.68
N ARG A 213 -6.95 13.48 -8.55
CA ARG A 213 -7.17 13.52 -9.99
C ARG A 213 -7.53 12.13 -10.48
N PHE A 214 -8.73 12.02 -11.01
CA PHE A 214 -9.32 10.80 -11.55
C PHE A 214 -9.25 10.83 -13.07
N ASP A 215 -8.93 9.69 -13.67
CA ASP A 215 -8.93 9.50 -15.12
C ASP A 215 -9.77 8.26 -15.50
N HIS A 216 -9.56 7.73 -16.71
CA HIS A 216 -10.28 6.57 -17.22
C HIS A 216 -9.68 5.23 -16.79
N THR A 217 -8.62 5.26 -15.97
CA THR A 217 -7.82 4.10 -15.58
C THR A 217 -8.18 3.66 -14.15
N TYR A 218 -7.50 2.65 -13.59
CA TYR A 218 -7.61 2.29 -12.16
C TYR A 218 -6.68 3.11 -11.26
N VAL A 219 -5.97 4.09 -11.80
CA VAL A 219 -5.00 4.92 -11.08
C VAL A 219 -5.64 6.25 -10.71
N VAL A 220 -5.52 6.62 -9.44
CA VAL A 220 -5.90 7.96 -8.96
C VAL A 220 -4.64 8.67 -8.50
N HIS A 221 -4.42 9.89 -8.97
CA HIS A 221 -3.34 10.73 -8.46
C HIS A 221 -3.83 11.44 -7.20
N VAL A 222 -3.04 11.38 -6.14
CA VAL A 222 -3.35 11.99 -4.85
C VAL A 222 -2.17 12.80 -4.38
N ASP A 223 -2.36 14.12 -4.28
CA ASP A 223 -1.40 15.04 -3.69
C ASP A 223 -1.89 15.41 -2.28
N THR A 224 -1.11 15.08 -1.25
CA THR A 224 -1.44 15.37 0.16
C THR A 224 -0.40 16.31 0.76
N SER A 225 -0.83 17.39 1.41
CA SER A 225 0.05 18.28 2.17
C SER A 225 -0.51 18.45 3.57
N ALA A 226 0.39 18.42 4.55
CA ALA A 226 0.07 18.68 5.95
C ALA A 226 0.99 19.77 6.51
N LYS A 227 0.41 20.68 7.29
CA LYS A 227 1.15 21.73 8.00
C LYS A 227 0.71 21.77 9.45
N LEU A 228 1.65 22.05 10.35
CA LEU A 228 1.41 22.35 11.75
C LEU A 228 1.92 23.76 12.04
N ASN A 229 1.02 24.65 12.47
CA ASN A 229 1.29 26.07 12.71
C ASN A 229 2.00 26.73 11.51
N GLY A 230 1.51 26.43 10.30
CA GLY A 230 2.05 26.92 9.03
C GLY A 230 3.33 26.24 8.54
N ARG A 231 3.95 25.35 9.33
CA ARG A 231 5.16 24.61 8.94
C ARG A 231 4.81 23.25 8.35
N PRO A 232 5.35 22.85 7.19
CA PRO A 232 5.13 21.52 6.65
C PRO A 232 5.55 20.42 7.63
N ILE A 233 4.72 19.39 7.77
CA ILE A 233 5.02 18.18 8.53
C ILE A 233 4.89 16.96 7.60
N THR A 234 5.61 15.88 7.89
CA THR A 234 5.46 14.64 7.15
C THR A 234 4.08 14.05 7.44
N ALA A 235 3.34 13.77 6.38
CA ALA A 235 2.05 13.10 6.44
C ALA A 235 2.02 11.98 5.41
N GLY A 236 1.67 10.78 5.86
CA GLY A 236 1.41 9.67 4.97
C GLY A 236 -0.03 9.61 4.51
N LEU A 237 -0.27 8.92 3.40
CA LEU A 237 -1.59 8.53 2.93
C LEU A 237 -1.75 7.02 3.15
N GLY A 238 -2.79 6.64 3.89
CA GLY A 238 -3.04 5.26 4.32
C GLY A 238 -4.12 4.54 3.53
N TRP A 239 -3.97 3.23 3.32
CA TRP A 239 -5.12 2.34 3.16
C TRP A 239 -5.41 1.71 4.53
N LEU A 240 -6.38 2.29 5.24
CA LEU A 240 -6.80 1.82 6.55
C LEU A 240 -8.19 1.17 6.44
N GLY A 241 -8.58 0.40 7.45
CA GLY A 241 -9.95 -0.14 7.52
C GLY A 241 -10.23 -1.39 6.69
N GLY A 242 -9.21 -2.14 6.28
CA GLY A 242 -9.36 -3.44 5.61
C GLY A 242 -9.47 -3.36 4.09
N PHE A 243 -9.26 -4.50 3.40
CA PHE A 243 -9.18 -4.57 1.94
C PHE A 243 -9.67 -5.93 1.43
N GLY A 244 -10.36 -5.91 0.29
CA GLY A 244 -10.66 -7.11 -0.50
C GLY A 244 -12.14 -7.50 -0.50
N ASP A 245 -12.42 -8.72 -0.98
CA ASP A 245 -13.77 -9.27 -1.00
C ASP A 245 -14.16 -9.91 0.35
N LEU A 246 -15.07 -9.24 1.06
CA LEU A 246 -15.65 -9.70 2.34
C LEU A 246 -16.42 -11.03 2.28
N THR A 247 -16.84 -11.45 1.08
CA THR A 247 -17.78 -12.56 0.92
C THR A 247 -17.09 -13.90 0.65
N VAL A 248 -15.79 -13.89 0.36
CA VAL A 248 -14.99 -15.09 0.11
C VAL A 248 -14.74 -15.82 1.42
N THR A 249 -15.56 -16.79 1.80
CA THR A 249 -15.47 -17.45 3.11
C THR A 249 -14.51 -18.65 3.15
N ASN A 250 -13.99 -19.12 2.01
CA ASN A 250 -13.08 -20.26 1.95
C ASN A 250 -12.03 -20.16 0.82
N PRO A 251 -10.72 -20.09 1.12
CA PRO A 251 -10.17 -19.94 2.48
C PRO A 251 -10.67 -18.63 3.10
N VAL A 252 -10.71 -18.55 4.43
CA VAL A 252 -11.16 -17.36 5.17
C VAL A 252 -10.43 -16.13 4.59
N PRO A 253 -11.15 -15.08 4.12
CA PRO A 253 -10.59 -14.06 3.23
C PRO A 253 -9.47 -13.27 3.92
N ILE A 254 -9.55 -13.24 5.23
CA ILE A 254 -8.75 -12.46 6.17
C ILE A 254 -7.32 -12.98 6.34
N GLU A 255 -7.07 -14.28 6.11
CA GLU A 255 -5.70 -14.80 6.07
C GLU A 255 -4.99 -14.52 4.73
N THR A 256 -5.71 -13.96 3.75
CA THR A 256 -5.17 -13.69 2.41
C THR A 256 -4.85 -12.22 2.17
N VAL A 257 -5.32 -11.32 3.03
CA VAL A 257 -4.98 -9.90 2.94
C VAL A 257 -3.59 -9.67 3.50
N ASN A 258 -2.72 -9.14 2.66
CA ASN A 258 -1.33 -8.90 2.99
C ASN A 258 -0.97 -7.44 2.69
N THR A 259 -0.04 -6.90 3.48
CA THR A 259 0.69 -5.70 3.07
C THR A 259 1.96 -6.10 2.34
N TYR A 260 2.47 -5.22 1.49
CA TYR A 260 3.71 -5.47 0.78
C TYR A 260 4.44 -4.16 0.49
N TYR A 261 5.73 -4.28 0.20
CA TYR A 261 6.52 -3.23 -0.42
C TYR A 261 7.48 -3.81 -1.46
N SER A 262 7.90 -2.97 -2.40
CA SER A 262 9.05 -3.23 -3.27
C SER A 262 10.23 -2.37 -2.86
N GLU A 263 11.41 -2.96 -2.84
CA GLU A 263 12.70 -2.29 -2.63
C GLU A 263 13.73 -2.86 -3.60
N GLY A 264 14.29 -2.01 -4.47
CA GLY A 264 15.21 -2.44 -5.51
C GLY A 264 14.59 -3.45 -6.49
N GLY A 265 13.28 -3.34 -6.75
CA GLY A 265 12.51 -4.26 -7.60
C GLY A 265 12.15 -5.60 -6.96
N LYS A 266 12.56 -5.86 -5.71
CA LYS A 266 12.16 -7.06 -4.96
C LYS A 266 10.93 -6.77 -4.13
N ILE A 267 9.88 -7.55 -4.34
CA ILE A 267 8.64 -7.48 -3.54
C ILE A 267 8.79 -8.33 -2.27
N THR A 268 8.48 -7.74 -1.13
CA THR A 268 8.38 -8.41 0.17
C THR A 268 6.94 -8.28 0.68
N ASN A 269 6.34 -9.43 1.02
CA ASN A 269 4.96 -9.51 1.51
C ASN A 269 4.95 -9.82 3.02
N TYR A 270 4.11 -9.08 3.74
CA TYR A 270 3.88 -9.23 5.17
C TYR A 270 2.43 -9.66 5.42
N GLN A 271 2.30 -10.93 5.81
CA GLN A 271 1.07 -11.46 6.38
C GLN A 271 0.76 -10.79 7.70
N TYR A 272 -0.52 -10.68 8.02
CA TYR A 272 -1.01 -10.09 9.27
C TYR A 272 -0.26 -10.56 10.53
N LYS A 273 0.01 -11.87 10.64
CA LYS A 273 0.70 -12.47 11.80
C LYS A 273 2.12 -11.93 12.01
N LYS A 274 2.76 -11.40 10.96
CA LYS A 274 4.10 -10.79 11.00
C LYS A 274 4.07 -9.27 11.19
N LEU A 275 2.89 -8.65 11.21
CA LEU A 275 2.75 -7.22 11.46
C LEU A 275 2.83 -6.93 12.96
N GLU A 276 3.46 -5.80 13.26
CA GLU A 276 3.52 -5.24 14.60
C GLU A 276 2.33 -4.30 14.84
N GLY A 277 2.00 -4.05 16.11
CA GLY A 277 1.00 -3.05 16.47
C GLY A 277 1.51 -1.64 16.19
N LEU A 278 0.60 -0.67 16.08
CA LEU A 278 0.97 0.73 15.86
C LEU A 278 1.86 1.28 16.99
N ASP A 279 1.70 0.76 18.22
CA ASP A 279 2.50 1.11 19.40
C ASP A 279 4.00 0.79 19.27
N LYS A 280 4.40 -0.02 18.28
CA LYS A 280 5.80 -0.35 17.99
C LYS A 280 6.48 0.63 17.03
N TRP A 281 5.71 1.51 16.39
CA TRP A 281 6.26 2.55 15.53
C TRP A 281 6.58 3.80 16.35
N ASN A 282 7.87 4.14 16.44
CA ASN A 282 8.28 5.40 17.05
C ASN A 282 7.80 6.61 16.22
N PRO A 283 7.49 7.75 16.84
CA PRO A 283 7.25 9.01 16.13
C PRO A 283 8.37 9.31 15.14
N GLY A 284 8.03 9.70 13.92
CA GLY A 284 8.96 9.98 12.82
C GLY A 284 9.58 8.75 12.16
N SER A 285 9.32 7.54 12.66
CA SER A 285 9.86 6.31 12.08
C SER A 285 9.08 5.93 10.82
N TRP A 286 9.69 6.11 9.66
CA TRP A 286 9.17 5.63 8.37
C TRP A 286 10.24 4.75 7.72
N GLN A 287 9.85 3.62 7.14
CA GLN A 287 10.79 2.75 6.44
C GLN A 287 10.96 3.23 4.99
N GLY A 288 12.04 3.97 4.72
CA GLY A 288 12.36 4.50 3.39
C GLY A 288 12.87 3.47 2.38
N GLY A 289 13.23 3.96 1.19
CA GLY A 289 13.84 3.17 0.12
C GLY A 289 12.85 2.32 -0.68
N LYS A 290 11.56 2.66 -0.67
CA LYS A 290 10.51 1.85 -1.31
C LYS A 290 10.17 2.37 -2.70
N ASP A 291 10.07 1.45 -3.66
CA ASP A 291 9.67 1.74 -5.03
C ASP A 291 8.14 1.90 -5.13
N PHE A 292 7.42 1.04 -4.40
CA PHE A 292 5.98 1.09 -4.22
C PHE A 292 5.60 0.29 -2.97
N VAL A 293 4.48 0.61 -2.35
CA VAL A 293 3.93 -0.11 -1.18
C VAL A 293 2.44 -0.33 -1.34
N GLY A 294 1.86 -1.31 -0.67
CA GLY A 294 0.43 -1.55 -0.83
C GLY A 294 -0.14 -2.63 0.05
N ILE A 295 -1.41 -2.91 -0.23
CA ILE A 295 -2.23 -3.95 0.37
C ILE A 295 -2.89 -4.75 -0.74
N GLU A 296 -2.99 -6.06 -0.57
CA GLU A 296 -3.55 -6.95 -1.58
C GLU A 296 -4.33 -8.09 -0.94
N ASP A 297 -5.28 -8.61 -1.68
CA ASP A 297 -5.80 -9.96 -1.49
C ASP A 297 -5.30 -10.85 -2.64
N ARG A 298 -5.98 -11.98 -2.87
CA ARG A 298 -5.64 -12.91 -3.94
C ARG A 298 -5.76 -12.30 -5.35
N TYR A 299 -6.72 -11.42 -5.59
CA TYR A 299 -7.12 -10.99 -6.93
C TYR A 299 -7.02 -9.49 -7.16
N PHE A 300 -6.99 -8.68 -6.11
CA PHE A 300 -7.02 -7.22 -6.16
C PHE A 300 -5.91 -6.63 -5.30
N THR A 301 -5.53 -5.39 -5.62
CA THR A 301 -4.57 -4.65 -4.81
C THR A 301 -4.84 -3.15 -4.84
N ALA A 302 -4.55 -2.50 -3.71
CA ALA A 302 -4.29 -1.08 -3.64
C ALA A 302 -2.77 -0.84 -3.51
N ALA A 303 -2.16 -0.20 -4.50
CA ALA A 303 -0.72 0.08 -4.56
C ALA A 303 -0.47 1.59 -4.59
N PHE A 304 0.32 2.08 -3.65
CA PHE A 304 0.87 3.43 -3.62
C PHE A 304 2.20 3.45 -4.38
N LEU A 305 2.24 4.20 -5.48
CA LEU A 305 3.43 4.45 -6.28
C LEU A 305 3.80 5.93 -6.18
N PRO A 306 5.09 6.29 -6.31
CA PRO A 306 5.48 7.69 -6.37
C PRO A 306 4.96 8.36 -7.65
N ALA A 307 4.99 9.68 -7.73
CA ALA A 307 4.75 10.40 -8.97
C ALA A 307 5.69 9.91 -10.11
N ASN A 308 5.22 9.99 -11.36
CA ASN A 308 6.05 9.65 -12.52
C ASN A 308 7.32 10.53 -12.54
N GLY A 309 8.49 9.91 -12.73
CA GLY A 309 9.78 10.61 -12.74
C GLY A 309 10.41 10.83 -11.36
N ALA A 310 9.80 10.37 -10.27
CA ALA A 310 10.43 10.37 -8.95
C ALA A 310 11.69 9.48 -8.92
N THR A 311 12.61 9.79 -8.01
CA THR A 311 13.80 8.98 -7.75
C THR A 311 13.40 7.56 -7.34
N PRO A 312 14.12 6.50 -7.78
CA PRO A 312 13.92 5.15 -7.26
C PRO A 312 13.99 5.11 -5.73
N GLY A 313 13.15 4.29 -5.08
CA GLY A 313 13.10 4.22 -3.63
C GLY A 313 12.55 5.48 -2.91
N ALA A 314 11.88 6.40 -3.61
CA ALA A 314 11.41 7.68 -3.04
C ALA A 314 10.30 7.57 -1.98
N LEU A 315 9.66 6.40 -1.85
CA LEU A 315 8.63 6.20 -0.85
C LEU A 315 9.21 5.71 0.47
N GLU A 316 8.52 6.09 1.53
CA GLU A 316 8.65 5.52 2.85
C GLU A 316 7.32 4.89 3.26
N THR A 317 7.34 3.94 4.19
CA THR A 317 6.13 3.23 4.58
C THR A 317 6.02 2.95 6.07
N ARG A 318 4.77 2.87 6.51
CA ARG A 318 4.34 2.26 7.76
C ARG A 318 3.34 1.15 7.46
N TYR A 319 3.39 0.10 8.25
CA TYR A 319 2.40 -0.96 8.22
C TYR A 319 2.19 -1.49 9.63
N TRP A 320 0.96 -1.80 9.98
CA TRP A 320 0.62 -2.30 11.31
C TRP A 320 -0.62 -3.18 11.25
N LYS A 321 -0.79 -3.98 12.30
CA LYS A 321 -2.02 -4.75 12.50
C LYS A 321 -2.99 -3.98 13.38
N THR A 322 -4.27 -4.09 13.03
CA THR A 322 -5.40 -3.89 13.94
C THR A 322 -6.38 -5.04 13.74
N SER A 323 -7.43 -5.10 14.55
CA SER A 323 -8.45 -6.14 14.43
C SER A 323 -9.83 -5.54 14.62
N ARG A 324 -10.82 -6.11 13.94
CA ARG A 324 -12.22 -5.87 14.26
C ARG A 324 -12.80 -7.08 14.99
N THR A 325 -13.90 -6.88 15.70
CA THR A 325 -14.67 -7.96 16.32
C THR A 325 -15.95 -8.18 15.54
N PHE A 326 -16.26 -9.43 15.23
CA PHE A 326 -17.50 -9.82 14.58
C PHE A 326 -18.05 -11.10 15.21
N GLN A 327 -19.35 -11.29 15.09
CA GLN A 327 -20.07 -12.38 15.74
C GLN A 327 -20.25 -13.56 14.78
N VAL A 328 -19.76 -14.74 15.17
CA VAL A 328 -19.97 -16.01 14.47
C VAL A 328 -20.68 -16.96 15.41
N ASN A 329 -21.91 -17.37 15.07
CA ASN A 329 -22.74 -18.24 15.90
C ASN A 329 -22.91 -17.75 17.35
N GLY A 330 -22.97 -16.43 17.55
CA GLY A 330 -23.09 -15.81 18.87
C GLY A 330 -21.80 -15.80 19.70
N GLN A 331 -20.65 -16.10 19.10
CA GLN A 331 -19.33 -15.90 19.71
C GLN A 331 -18.55 -14.78 19.03
N ASP A 332 -17.93 -13.93 19.85
CA ASP A 332 -16.98 -12.92 19.38
C ASP A 332 -15.77 -13.59 18.74
N THR A 333 -15.52 -13.23 17.49
CA THR A 333 -14.36 -13.65 16.71
C THR A 333 -13.59 -12.41 16.29
N GLN A 334 -12.26 -12.43 16.43
CA GLN A 334 -11.41 -11.36 15.93
C GLN A 334 -11.04 -11.58 14.47
N GLU A 335 -11.24 -10.56 13.66
CA GLU A 335 -10.82 -10.50 12.27
C GLU A 335 -9.59 -9.59 12.15
N PRO A 336 -8.47 -10.14 11.68
CA PRO A 336 -7.32 -9.36 11.21
C PRO A 336 -7.66 -8.24 10.23
N VAL A 337 -7.15 -7.04 10.49
CA VAL A 337 -7.25 -5.88 9.61
C VAL A 337 -5.84 -5.28 9.43
N PRO A 338 -5.08 -5.73 8.43
CA PRO A 338 -3.80 -5.11 8.11
C PRO A 338 -4.02 -3.68 7.58
N GLN A 339 -3.11 -2.76 7.93
CA GLN A 339 -3.12 -1.38 7.49
C GLN A 339 -1.74 -0.97 6.97
N VAL A 340 -1.71 -0.09 5.99
CA VAL A 340 -0.48 0.41 5.36
C VAL A 340 -0.62 1.90 5.06
N ALA A 341 0.47 2.64 5.20
CA ALA A 341 0.59 4.03 4.76
C ALA A 341 1.88 4.25 3.98
N ALA A 342 1.79 5.14 2.99
CA ALA A 342 2.91 5.60 2.19
C ALA A 342 3.17 7.07 2.48
N ALA A 343 4.43 7.45 2.61
CA ALA A 343 4.87 8.82 2.75
C ALA A 343 6.09 9.09 1.87
N THR A 344 6.52 10.35 1.83
CA THR A 344 7.79 10.77 1.28
C THR A 344 8.28 11.99 2.07
N PRO A 345 9.60 12.20 2.21
CA PRO A 345 10.12 13.41 2.83
C PRO A 345 9.79 14.69 2.06
N ALA A 346 9.49 14.58 0.75
CA ALA A 346 9.07 15.71 -0.07
C ALA A 346 7.61 16.11 0.21
N GLN A 347 7.32 17.41 0.19
CA GLN A 347 5.97 17.94 0.33
C GLN A 347 5.62 18.81 -0.89
N PRO A 348 4.43 18.66 -1.49
CA PRO A 348 3.36 17.72 -1.11
C PRO A 348 3.74 16.25 -1.39
N LEU A 349 3.16 15.33 -0.62
CA LEU A 349 3.18 13.89 -0.90
C LEU A 349 2.39 13.63 -2.18
N ALA A 350 3.09 13.44 -3.30
CA ALA A 350 2.50 13.16 -4.61
C ALA A 350 2.53 11.66 -4.92
N LEU A 351 1.36 11.03 -4.90
CA LEU A 351 1.20 9.60 -5.13
C LEU A 351 0.34 9.31 -6.36
N ARG A 352 0.64 8.19 -7.01
CA ARG A 352 -0.31 7.47 -7.86
C ARG A 352 -0.79 6.27 -7.07
N VAL A 353 -2.09 6.14 -6.89
CA VAL A 353 -2.69 5.01 -6.18
C VAL A 353 -3.46 4.16 -7.17
N TYR A 354 -2.94 2.96 -7.44
CA TYR A 354 -3.64 1.95 -8.22
C TYR A 354 -4.59 1.19 -7.32
N VAL A 355 -5.88 1.09 -7.65
CA VAL A 355 -6.85 0.26 -6.92
C VAL A 355 -7.65 -0.56 -7.92
N GLY A 356 -7.33 -1.84 -8.03
CA GLY A 356 -7.91 -2.66 -9.09
C GLY A 356 -7.42 -4.11 -9.13
N PRO A 357 -7.76 -4.85 -10.20
CA PRO A 357 -7.44 -6.26 -10.36
C PRO A 357 -5.94 -6.49 -10.55
N LYS A 358 -5.45 -7.67 -10.18
CA LYS A 358 -4.06 -8.09 -10.46
C LYS A 358 -3.94 -8.62 -11.90
N ASP A 359 -4.33 -7.79 -12.88
CA ASP A 359 -4.18 -8.09 -14.31
C ASP A 359 -2.73 -7.90 -14.74
N TYR A 360 -2.08 -8.99 -15.17
CA TYR A 360 -0.65 -8.97 -15.51
C TYR A 360 -0.28 -7.94 -16.58
N ASP A 361 -1.05 -7.84 -17.67
CA ASP A 361 -0.72 -6.95 -18.78
C ASP A 361 -0.91 -5.49 -18.40
N TYR A 362 -1.91 -5.20 -17.57
CA TYR A 362 -2.13 -3.88 -17.02
C TYR A 362 -1.00 -3.49 -16.06
N LEU A 363 -0.68 -4.37 -15.09
CA LEU A 363 0.34 -4.12 -14.08
C LEU A 363 1.75 -4.01 -14.65
N LYS A 364 2.06 -4.72 -15.74
CA LYS A 364 3.36 -4.65 -16.43
C LYS A 364 3.64 -3.30 -17.09
N LYS A 365 2.58 -2.55 -17.45
CA LYS A 365 2.69 -1.21 -18.07
C LYS A 365 2.88 -0.09 -17.05
N MET A 366 2.75 -0.41 -15.76
CA MET A 366 2.98 0.54 -14.68
C MET A 366 4.46 0.88 -14.58
N ASN A 367 4.76 2.03 -14.01
CA ASN A 367 6.12 2.45 -13.69
C ASN A 367 6.17 2.87 -12.22
N PRO A 368 6.95 2.24 -11.32
CA PRO A 368 7.58 0.93 -11.53
C PRO A 368 6.54 -0.15 -11.89
N PRO A 369 6.96 -1.23 -12.58
CA PRO A 369 6.06 -2.30 -12.97
C PRO A 369 5.56 -3.07 -11.73
N LEU A 370 4.27 -3.40 -11.73
CA LEU A 370 3.61 -4.09 -10.62
C LEU A 370 3.33 -5.57 -10.93
N ASN A 371 3.72 -6.08 -12.09
CA ASN A 371 3.38 -7.45 -12.51
C ASN A 371 3.94 -8.54 -11.61
N GLY A 372 4.99 -8.24 -10.82
CA GLY A 372 5.51 -9.15 -9.79
C GLY A 372 4.52 -9.44 -8.65
N LEU A 373 3.43 -8.66 -8.52
CA LEU A 373 2.34 -8.98 -7.60
C LEU A 373 1.55 -10.21 -8.09
N VAL A 374 1.56 -10.50 -9.39
CA VAL A 374 0.98 -11.71 -9.96
C VAL A 374 1.94 -12.87 -9.69
N ASN A 375 1.77 -13.55 -8.57
CA ASN A 375 2.58 -14.72 -8.23
C ASN A 375 2.23 -15.90 -9.14
N PHE A 376 3.00 -16.10 -10.20
CA PHE A 376 3.10 -17.40 -10.84
C PHE A 376 3.95 -18.28 -9.93
N VAL A 377 3.32 -19.20 -9.18
CA VAL A 377 4.02 -20.21 -8.36
C VAL A 377 5.21 -20.79 -9.14
N TRP A 378 6.32 -21.14 -8.47
CA TRP A 378 7.69 -21.52 -8.92
C TRP A 378 7.94 -22.09 -10.35
N LEU A 379 6.89 -22.52 -11.05
CA LEU A 379 6.82 -22.83 -12.47
C LEU A 379 6.64 -21.57 -13.35
N GLU A 380 7.00 -20.35 -12.93
CA GLU A 380 6.79 -19.12 -13.74
C GLU A 380 7.31 -19.28 -15.20
N PHE A 381 8.45 -19.94 -15.38
CA PHE A 381 8.99 -20.28 -16.70
C PHE A 381 8.06 -21.13 -17.58
N ILE A 382 7.20 -21.96 -16.99
CA ILE A 382 6.21 -22.79 -17.69
C ILE A 382 4.84 -22.10 -17.71
N ALA A 383 4.47 -21.46 -16.60
CA ALA A 383 3.18 -20.80 -16.41
C ALA A 383 3.03 -19.58 -17.32
N GLU A 384 4.09 -18.80 -17.54
CA GLU A 384 4.03 -17.64 -18.44
C GLU A 384 3.76 -18.07 -19.90
N PRO A 385 4.51 -19.02 -20.51
CA PRO A 385 4.16 -19.54 -21.84
C PRO A 385 2.76 -20.18 -21.91
N LEU A 386 2.38 -20.95 -20.88
CA LEU A 386 1.07 -21.59 -20.81
C LEU A 386 -0.07 -20.54 -20.77
N PHE A 387 0.07 -19.50 -19.96
CA PHE A 387 -0.90 -18.41 -19.85
C PHE A 387 -1.02 -17.63 -21.16
N HIS A 388 0.11 -17.34 -21.82
CA HIS A 388 0.09 -16.70 -23.13
C HIS A 388 -0.58 -17.59 -24.20
N GLY A 389 -0.28 -18.89 -24.19
CA GLY A 389 -0.93 -19.89 -25.06
C GLY A 389 -2.44 -19.96 -24.82
N LEU A 390 -2.86 -19.97 -23.55
CA LEU A 390 -4.27 -19.96 -23.17
C LEU A 390 -4.97 -18.67 -23.61
N LYS A 391 -4.35 -17.49 -23.39
CA LYS A 391 -4.90 -16.21 -23.86
C LYS A 391 -4.99 -16.17 -25.39
N TRP A 392 -4.03 -16.74 -26.10
CA TRP A 392 -4.07 -16.85 -27.56
C TRP A 392 -5.23 -17.75 -28.01
N LEU A 393 -5.40 -18.93 -27.41
CA LEU A 393 -6.55 -19.80 -27.68
C LEU A 393 -7.88 -19.12 -27.35
N HIS A 394 -7.95 -18.37 -26.25
CA HIS A 394 -9.16 -17.67 -25.83
C HIS A 394 -9.60 -16.57 -26.82
N LYS A 395 -8.69 -16.07 -27.68
CA LYS A 395 -9.07 -15.17 -28.79
C LYS A 395 -9.93 -15.87 -29.84
N TYR A 396 -9.81 -17.18 -30.00
CA TYR A 396 -10.55 -17.99 -30.97
C TYR A 396 -11.69 -18.79 -30.31
N ILE A 397 -11.50 -19.17 -29.05
CA ILE A 397 -12.46 -19.91 -28.23
C ILE A 397 -12.85 -19.02 -27.04
N PRO A 398 -13.96 -18.27 -27.11
CA PRO A 398 -14.36 -17.32 -26.06
C PRO A 398 -14.98 -18.03 -24.83
N ASN A 399 -14.33 -19.10 -24.38
CA ASN A 399 -14.68 -19.88 -23.21
C ASN A 399 -13.39 -20.48 -22.63
N TRP A 400 -13.04 -20.06 -21.41
CA TRP A 400 -11.83 -20.52 -20.72
C TRP A 400 -11.77 -22.04 -20.54
N GLY A 401 -12.89 -22.71 -20.30
CA GLY A 401 -12.94 -24.17 -20.15
C GLY A 401 -12.50 -24.89 -21.43
N TRP A 402 -13.06 -24.50 -22.57
CA TRP A 402 -12.67 -25.08 -23.86
C TRP A 402 -11.27 -24.67 -24.31
N ALA A 403 -10.83 -23.46 -24.00
CA ALA A 403 -9.46 -23.04 -24.26
C ALA A 403 -8.45 -23.88 -23.45
N ILE A 404 -8.78 -24.26 -22.20
CA ILE A 404 -7.96 -25.17 -21.40
C ILE A 404 -7.96 -26.56 -22.03
N VAL A 405 -9.14 -27.10 -22.39
CA VAL A 405 -9.25 -28.41 -23.06
C VAL A 405 -8.47 -28.47 -24.38
N ALA A 406 -8.36 -27.36 -25.11
CA ALA A 406 -7.56 -27.28 -26.33
C ALA A 406 -6.05 -27.16 -26.06
N LEU A 407 -5.66 -26.67 -24.88
CA LEU A 407 -4.27 -26.48 -24.49
C LEU A 407 -3.65 -27.75 -23.87
N THR A 408 -4.48 -28.54 -23.17
CA THR A 408 -4.12 -29.83 -22.57
C THR A 408 -4.31 -30.96 -23.56
#